data_AF-A0AAW9NW62-F1
#
_entry.id   AF-A0AAW9NW62-F1
#
_cell.length_a   1.000
_cell.length_b   1.000
_cell.length_c   1.000
_cell.angle_alpha   90.00
_cell.angle_beta   90.00
_cell.angle_gamma   90.00
#
_symmetry.space_group_name_H-M   'P 1'
#
loop_
_entity.id
_entity.type
_entity.pdbx_description
1 polymer ?
#
loop_
_entity_poly.entity_id
_entity_poly.type
_entity_poly.pdbx_seq_one_letter_code
_entity_poly.pdbx_strand_id
1 'polypeptide(L)'
;MEITNDLGLKIVTENTFEEDDIKETIISYGSNFKIIETALEKKANSIDNIDTDTYKIGQVIWNSTPSINTYIGWVATRNGVHAAHWKAKREYMIGDLVRASPDNGYIYECVVDGKSSVAPPSFLSGLNQEFYDAQGADWRTTYNYQVGDVVFSTNGSKLFYYVCETAGISGVTEPSWSGVQNNTTLIDGSVVWRKAKTIRWKAVNYSCEFRPFGKID
;
A
#
# COMPACT_ATOMS: atom_id res chain seq x y z
N MET A 1 -7.57 24.92 -17.71
CA MET A 1 -6.81 25.73 -16.74
C MET A 1 -6.64 24.85 -15.51
N GLU A 2 -5.41 24.65 -15.08
CA GLU A 2 -5.07 23.83 -13.91
C GLU A 2 -4.96 24.73 -12.67
N ILE A 3 -5.13 24.15 -11.48
CA ILE A 3 -4.95 24.83 -10.20
C ILE A 3 -3.83 24.11 -9.46
N THR A 4 -2.87 24.86 -8.91
CA THR A 4 -1.78 24.30 -8.11
C THR A 4 -2.29 23.90 -6.71
N ASN A 5 -1.66 22.91 -6.07
CA ASN A 5 -2.28 22.21 -4.93
C ASN A 5 -2.25 23.02 -3.63
N ASP A 6 -1.14 23.69 -3.34
CA ASP A 6 -0.90 24.36 -2.05
C ASP A 6 -1.27 25.84 -2.09
N LEU A 7 -0.87 26.54 -3.16
CA LEU A 7 -1.11 27.97 -3.34
C LEU A 7 -2.41 28.28 -4.08
N GLY A 8 -3.05 27.27 -4.69
CA GLY A 8 -4.28 27.47 -5.46
C GLY A 8 -4.10 28.38 -6.67
N LEU A 9 -2.88 28.46 -7.24
CA LEU A 9 -2.60 29.32 -8.37
C LEU A 9 -3.24 28.75 -9.63
N LYS A 10 -3.93 29.60 -10.38
CA LYS A 10 -4.42 29.24 -11.70
C LYS A 10 -3.26 29.25 -12.69
N ILE A 11 -3.00 28.10 -13.28
CA ILE A 11 -1.91 27.91 -14.24
C ILE A 11 -2.43 27.33 -15.56
N VAL A 12 -1.58 27.44 -16.56
CA VAL A 12 -1.84 27.09 -17.94
C VAL A 12 -0.80 26.05 -18.37
N THR A 13 -1.27 25.01 -19.04
CA THR A 13 -0.45 23.98 -19.71
C THR A 13 -0.60 24.04 -21.24
N GLU A 14 0.18 23.24 -21.96
CA GLU A 14 0.21 23.22 -23.44
C GLU A 14 -1.18 23.07 -24.10
N ASN A 15 -2.13 22.44 -23.41
CA ASN A 15 -3.46 22.12 -23.91
C ASN A 15 -4.53 23.18 -23.61
N THR A 16 -4.16 24.32 -23.00
CA THR A 16 -5.16 25.19 -22.36
C THR A 16 -5.66 26.35 -23.22
N PHE A 17 -4.96 26.71 -24.30
CA PHE A 17 -5.43 27.69 -25.29
C PHE A 17 -4.65 27.57 -26.60
N GLU A 18 -5.19 28.20 -27.66
CA GLU A 18 -4.68 28.12 -29.03
C GLU A 18 -3.24 28.65 -29.17
N GLU A 19 -2.58 28.24 -30.25
CA GLU A 19 -1.23 28.69 -30.61
C GLU A 19 -1.22 30.22 -30.81
N ASP A 20 -0.48 30.93 -29.96
CA ASP A 20 -0.27 32.37 -30.05
C ASP A 20 1.16 32.71 -29.59
N ASP A 21 1.64 33.90 -29.93
CA ASP A 21 3.01 34.38 -29.69
C ASP A 21 3.40 34.45 -28.20
N ILE A 22 2.42 34.60 -27.30
CA ILE A 22 2.63 34.60 -25.85
C ILE A 22 2.50 33.22 -25.19
N LYS A 23 2.13 32.18 -25.93
CA LYS A 23 1.80 30.85 -25.38
C LYS A 23 2.93 30.25 -24.56
N GLU A 24 4.13 30.18 -25.15
CA GLU A 24 5.31 29.62 -24.48
C GLU A 24 5.65 30.36 -23.19
N THR A 25 5.52 31.68 -23.19
CA THR A 25 5.80 32.53 -22.01
C THR A 25 4.86 32.21 -20.86
N ILE A 26 3.55 32.11 -21.13
CA ILE A 26 2.54 31.82 -20.11
C ILE A 26 2.71 30.39 -19.55
N ILE A 27 3.01 29.41 -20.42
CA ILE A 27 3.30 28.04 -19.99
C ILE A 27 4.56 28.01 -19.10
N SER A 28 5.61 28.75 -19.47
CA SER A 28 6.83 28.86 -18.66
C SER A 28 6.55 29.45 -17.28
N TYR A 29 5.69 30.47 -17.17
CA TYR A 29 5.26 30.97 -15.87
C TYR A 29 4.48 29.92 -15.07
N GLY A 30 3.58 29.18 -15.71
CA GLY A 30 2.89 28.05 -15.07
C GLY A 30 3.86 27.01 -14.50
N SER A 31 4.90 26.64 -15.25
CA SER A 31 5.95 25.74 -14.77
C SER A 31 6.76 26.33 -13.61
N ASN A 32 7.11 27.62 -13.66
CA ASN A 32 7.81 28.29 -12.56
C ASN A 32 6.97 28.30 -11.28
N PHE A 33 5.65 28.50 -11.37
CA PHE A 33 4.76 28.43 -10.21
C PHE A 33 4.71 27.02 -9.60
N LYS A 34 4.76 25.95 -10.41
CA LYS A 34 4.91 24.57 -9.89
C LYS A 34 6.22 24.36 -9.12
N ILE A 35 7.31 25.01 -9.55
CA ILE A 35 8.59 24.98 -8.81
C ILE A 35 8.45 25.63 -7.44
N ILE A 36 7.77 26.78 -7.37
CA ILE A 36 7.55 27.49 -6.10
C ILE A 36 6.74 26.62 -5.13
N GLU A 37 5.67 25.95 -5.58
CA GLU A 37 4.92 25.02 -4.73
C GLU A 37 5.82 23.92 -4.15
N THR A 38 6.68 23.34 -4.97
CA THR A 38 7.59 22.29 -4.53
C THR A 38 8.60 22.79 -3.47
N ALA A 39 8.87 24.10 -3.46
CA ALA A 39 9.77 24.75 -2.50
C ALA A 39 9.08 25.21 -1.21
N LEU A 40 7.75 25.14 -1.13
CA LEU A 40 7.03 25.50 0.10
C LEU A 40 7.35 24.55 1.24
N GLU A 41 7.28 25.08 2.45
CA GLU A 41 7.37 24.29 3.66
C GLU A 41 6.22 23.30 3.74
N LYS A 42 6.53 22.02 3.54
CA LYS A 42 5.57 20.93 3.78
C LYS A 42 5.39 20.73 5.29
N LYS A 43 4.14 20.60 5.72
CA LYS A 43 3.76 20.43 7.14
C LYS A 43 2.89 19.19 7.30
N ALA A 44 3.02 18.49 8.42
CA ALA A 44 2.21 17.33 8.73
C ALA A 44 2.05 17.15 10.25
N ASN A 45 0.91 16.59 10.68
CA ASN A 45 0.70 16.20 12.08
C ASN A 45 1.32 14.83 12.41
N SER A 46 1.58 14.01 11.39
CA SER A 46 2.24 12.71 11.49
C SER A 46 2.90 12.38 10.16
N ILE A 47 4.11 11.82 10.23
CA ILE A 47 4.83 11.39 9.03
C ILE A 47 4.16 10.21 8.32
N ASP A 48 3.34 9.42 9.01
CA ASP A 48 2.63 8.28 8.41
C ASP A 48 1.44 8.69 7.54
N ASN A 49 0.97 9.94 7.67
CA ASN A 49 -0.23 10.46 7.01
C ASN A 49 0.07 11.55 5.98
N ILE A 50 1.32 11.69 5.54
CA ILE A 50 1.64 12.58 4.41
C ILE A 50 1.24 11.93 3.09
N ASP A 51 1.11 12.77 2.06
CA ASP A 51 0.71 12.34 0.72
C ASP A 51 1.61 11.24 0.15
N THR A 52 1.02 10.45 -0.74
CA THR A 52 1.76 9.44 -1.50
C THR A 52 2.45 10.15 -2.66
N ASP A 53 3.70 10.55 -2.44
CA ASP A 53 4.50 11.35 -3.38
C ASP A 53 5.98 10.96 -3.29
N THR A 54 6.78 11.43 -4.25
CA THR A 54 8.23 11.29 -4.23
C THR A 54 8.87 12.38 -3.38
N TYR A 55 9.67 11.97 -2.40
CA TYR A 55 10.43 12.87 -1.53
C TYR A 55 11.92 12.71 -1.77
N LYS A 56 12.61 13.84 -1.94
CA LYS A 56 14.06 13.88 -2.15
C LYS A 56 14.79 13.82 -0.82
N ILE A 57 15.99 13.24 -0.82
CA ILE A 57 16.87 13.31 0.34
C ILE A 57 17.11 14.77 0.77
N GLY A 58 17.05 15.02 2.08
CA GLY A 58 17.16 16.36 2.67
C GLY A 58 15.85 17.15 2.71
N GLN A 59 14.78 16.68 2.08
CA GLN A 59 13.48 17.33 2.17
C GLN A 59 12.93 17.23 3.59
N VAL A 60 12.48 18.36 4.13
CA VAL A 60 11.97 18.51 5.49
C VAL A 60 10.45 18.58 5.46
N ILE A 61 9.82 17.83 6.38
CA ILE A 61 8.41 17.96 6.74
C ILE A 61 8.37 18.50 8.17
N TRP A 62 7.78 19.68 8.35
CA TRP A 62 7.64 20.28 9.68
C TRP A 62 6.43 19.70 10.41
N ASN A 63 6.58 19.44 11.71
CA ASN A 63 5.47 19.04 12.56
C ASN A 63 4.51 20.23 12.74
N SER A 64 3.24 20.06 12.36
CA SER A 64 2.21 21.10 12.51
C SER A 64 1.63 21.18 13.92
N THR A 65 1.89 20.18 14.76
CA THR A 65 1.44 20.09 16.15
C THR A 65 2.59 19.68 17.08
N PRO A 66 3.68 20.46 17.15
CA PRO A 66 4.80 20.16 18.03
C PRO A 66 4.39 20.30 19.51
N SER A 67 4.79 19.35 20.34
CA SER A 67 4.60 19.36 21.80
C SER A 67 5.82 18.81 22.54
N ILE A 68 5.86 19.02 23.86
CA ILE A 68 6.91 18.45 24.72
C ILE A 68 6.97 16.93 24.51
N ASN A 69 8.19 16.38 24.46
CA ASN A 69 8.52 14.99 24.11
C ASN A 69 8.21 14.58 22.65
N THR A 70 8.05 15.54 21.74
CA THR A 70 7.94 15.27 20.30
C THR A 70 9.11 15.88 19.53
N TYR A 71 9.00 15.95 18.21
CA TYR A 71 10.01 16.47 17.31
C TYR A 71 9.44 17.64 16.51
N ILE A 72 10.29 18.63 16.22
CA ILE A 72 9.95 19.79 15.39
C ILE A 72 9.66 19.39 13.94
N GLY A 73 10.22 18.27 13.47
CA GLY A 73 9.90 17.74 12.15
C GLY A 73 10.62 16.44 11.81
N TRP A 74 10.57 16.08 10.54
CA TRP A 74 11.21 14.91 9.96
C TRP A 74 11.97 15.28 8.69
N VAL A 75 13.12 14.66 8.48
CA VAL A 75 13.95 14.84 7.29
C VAL A 75 14.04 13.54 6.52
N ALA A 76 13.86 13.60 5.20
CA ALA A 76 14.05 12.46 4.32
C ALA A 76 15.55 12.09 4.27
N THR A 77 15.91 10.92 4.75
CA THR A 77 17.27 10.37 4.71
C THR A 77 17.50 9.43 3.53
N ARG A 78 16.41 8.99 2.86
CA ARG A 78 16.47 8.22 1.62
C ARG A 78 15.47 8.79 0.61
N ASN A 79 15.94 9.01 -0.62
CA ASN A 79 15.09 9.39 -1.74
C ASN A 79 14.15 8.23 -2.11
N GLY A 80 12.88 8.54 -2.38
CA GLY A 80 11.92 7.52 -2.80
C GLY A 80 10.48 8.01 -2.71
N VAL A 81 9.55 7.07 -2.87
CA VAL A 81 8.12 7.34 -2.73
C VAL A 81 7.68 7.09 -1.28
N HIS A 82 6.87 7.99 -0.74
CA HIS A 82 6.17 7.77 0.51
C HIS A 82 4.88 7.00 0.23
N ALA A 83 4.61 5.96 1.02
CA ALA A 83 3.30 5.32 1.07
C ALA A 83 3.04 4.85 2.51
N ALA A 84 1.77 4.75 2.91
CA ALA A 84 1.42 4.26 4.23
C ALA A 84 1.94 2.83 4.47
N HIS A 85 2.19 2.48 5.73
CA HIS A 85 2.48 1.10 6.09
C HIS A 85 1.29 0.18 5.78
N TRP A 86 1.59 -1.07 5.43
CA TRP A 86 0.58 -2.12 5.35
C TRP A 86 -0.18 -2.25 6.67
N LYS A 87 -1.50 -2.34 6.57
CA LYS A 87 -2.46 -2.56 7.67
C LYS A 87 -3.19 -3.88 7.48
N ALA A 88 -3.37 -4.61 8.57
CA ALA A 88 -4.13 -5.87 8.61
C ALA A 88 -5.63 -5.64 8.41
N LYS A 89 -6.32 -6.64 7.84
CA LYS A 89 -7.79 -6.65 7.60
C LYS A 89 -8.30 -5.43 6.83
N ARG A 90 -7.45 -4.79 6.02
CA ARG A 90 -7.77 -3.61 5.21
C ARG A 90 -8.08 -4.04 3.78
N GLU A 91 -9.11 -3.45 3.19
CA GLU A 91 -9.37 -3.58 1.76
C GLU A 91 -8.35 -2.75 0.98
N TYR A 92 -7.71 -3.36 -0.01
CA TYR A 92 -6.81 -2.69 -0.95
C TYR A 92 -7.33 -2.88 -2.38
N MET A 93 -7.27 -1.79 -3.15
CA MET A 93 -7.61 -1.77 -4.57
C MET A 93 -6.37 -1.85 -5.43
N ILE A 94 -6.53 -2.25 -6.69
CA ILE A 94 -5.42 -2.26 -7.65
C ILE A 94 -4.85 -0.83 -7.76
N GLY A 95 -3.53 -0.71 -7.67
CA GLY A 95 -2.81 0.57 -7.67
C GLY A 95 -2.51 1.12 -6.26
N ASP A 96 -3.11 0.59 -5.20
CA ASP A 96 -2.78 1.02 -3.84
C ASP A 96 -1.31 0.73 -3.52
N LEU A 97 -0.62 1.73 -2.95
CA LEU A 97 0.78 1.63 -2.54
C LEU A 97 0.91 1.40 -1.05
N VAL A 98 1.83 0.51 -0.65
CA VAL A 98 2.19 0.27 0.74
C VAL A 98 3.70 0.14 0.92
N ARG A 99 4.18 0.34 2.15
CA ARG A 99 5.53 -0.03 2.60
C ARG A 99 5.50 -1.07 3.72
N ALA A 100 6.55 -1.87 3.82
CA ALA A 100 6.75 -2.83 4.90
C ALA A 100 6.93 -2.15 6.27
N SER A 101 6.68 -2.87 7.36
CA SER A 101 7.02 -2.45 8.73
C SER A 101 7.78 -3.59 9.44
N PRO A 102 9.06 -3.42 9.81
CA PRO A 102 9.91 -2.25 9.54
C PRO A 102 10.10 -2.02 8.03
N ASP A 103 10.38 -0.78 7.65
CA ASP A 103 10.63 -0.42 6.26
C ASP A 103 11.85 -1.18 5.73
N ASN A 104 11.71 -1.79 4.55
CA ASN A 104 12.74 -2.60 3.90
C ASN A 104 13.28 -1.97 2.61
N GLY A 105 12.95 -0.71 2.34
CA GLY A 105 13.49 0.05 1.21
C GLY A 105 12.65 0.02 -0.07
N TYR A 106 11.52 -0.69 -0.09
CA TYR A 106 10.67 -0.84 -1.28
C TYR A 106 9.25 -0.37 -1.06
N ILE A 107 8.62 0.03 -2.15
CA ILE A 107 7.19 0.32 -2.28
C ILE A 107 6.52 -0.80 -3.05
N TYR A 108 5.39 -1.25 -2.53
CA TYR A 108 4.62 -2.35 -3.06
C TYR A 108 3.28 -1.84 -3.58
N GLU A 109 2.99 -2.14 -4.84
CA GLU A 109 1.71 -1.87 -5.46
C GLU A 109 0.81 -3.10 -5.38
N CYS A 110 -0.43 -2.88 -5.02
CA CYS A 110 -1.48 -3.89 -5.11
C CYS A 110 -1.79 -4.15 -6.59
N VAL A 111 -1.44 -5.34 -7.09
CA VAL A 111 -1.72 -5.74 -8.48
C VAL A 111 -2.92 -6.68 -8.59
N VAL A 112 -3.41 -7.18 -7.45
CA VAL A 112 -4.68 -7.91 -7.32
C VAL A 112 -5.34 -7.42 -6.05
N ASP A 113 -6.52 -6.83 -6.17
CA ASP A 113 -7.35 -6.32 -5.08
C ASP A 113 -7.85 -7.43 -4.14
N GLY A 114 -8.14 -7.03 -2.90
CA GLY A 114 -8.71 -7.91 -1.90
C GLY A 114 -8.57 -7.34 -0.49
N LYS A 115 -8.84 -8.18 0.50
CA LYS A 115 -8.69 -7.85 1.91
C LYS A 115 -7.39 -8.43 2.45
N SER A 116 -6.58 -7.60 3.10
CA SER A 116 -5.33 -8.05 3.69
C SER A 116 -5.58 -8.98 4.87
N SER A 117 -4.62 -9.87 5.10
CA SER A 117 -4.73 -10.89 6.13
C SER A 117 -4.58 -10.30 7.54
N VAL A 118 -4.58 -11.17 8.55
CA VAL A 118 -4.43 -10.75 9.97
C VAL A 118 -2.98 -10.41 10.33
N ALA A 119 -2.01 -10.91 9.57
CA ALA A 119 -0.59 -10.72 9.77
C ALA A 119 0.06 -10.24 8.46
N PRO A 120 1.14 -9.43 8.53
CA PRO A 120 1.79 -8.96 7.31
C PRO A 120 2.40 -10.13 6.52
N PRO A 121 2.42 -10.07 5.18
CA PRO A 121 3.20 -11.00 4.38
C PRO A 121 4.70 -10.83 4.61
N SER A 122 5.48 -11.83 4.19
CA SER A 122 6.92 -11.64 4.00
C SER A 122 7.15 -10.79 2.75
N PHE A 123 7.42 -9.51 2.96
CA PHE A 123 7.71 -8.56 1.89
C PHE A 123 9.03 -8.93 1.18
N LEU A 124 8.94 -9.36 -0.08
CA LEU A 124 10.11 -9.74 -0.88
C LEU A 124 10.89 -8.51 -1.33
N SER A 125 12.22 -8.56 -1.17
CA SER A 125 13.12 -7.52 -1.66
C SER A 125 13.49 -7.76 -3.13
N GLY A 126 13.47 -6.69 -3.93
CA GLY A 126 13.82 -6.72 -5.34
C GLY A 126 12.69 -6.18 -6.21
N LEU A 127 13.01 -5.26 -7.13
CA LEU A 127 12.01 -4.67 -8.01
C LEU A 127 11.35 -5.74 -8.89
N ASN A 128 10.07 -5.54 -9.18
CA ASN A 128 9.19 -6.41 -9.95
C ASN A 128 8.94 -7.80 -9.36
N GLN A 129 9.39 -8.08 -8.13
CA GLN A 129 9.00 -9.30 -7.43
C GLN A 129 7.53 -9.24 -7.04
N GLU A 130 6.80 -10.32 -7.33
CA GLU A 130 5.40 -10.49 -6.95
C GLU A 130 5.27 -11.53 -5.85
N PHE A 131 4.39 -11.27 -4.87
CA PHE A 131 4.08 -12.21 -3.80
C PHE A 131 2.66 -12.03 -3.30
N TYR A 132 2.15 -13.05 -2.63
CA TYR A 132 0.81 -13.08 -2.07
C TYR A 132 0.79 -12.53 -0.64
N ASP A 133 -0.28 -11.82 -0.29
CA ASP A 133 -0.51 -11.26 1.05
C ASP A 133 -0.80 -12.34 2.09
N ALA A 134 -1.71 -13.26 1.76
CA ALA A 134 -2.05 -14.36 2.65
C ALA A 134 -0.92 -15.40 2.69
N GLN A 135 -0.56 -15.83 3.89
CA GLN A 135 0.36 -16.93 4.12
C GLN A 135 -0.44 -18.11 4.67
N GLY A 136 -0.21 -19.29 4.11
CA GLY A 136 -0.98 -20.49 4.40
C GLY A 136 -0.34 -21.71 3.75
N ALA A 137 -0.71 -22.90 4.24
CA ALA A 137 -0.24 -24.16 3.69
C ALA A 137 -1.19 -24.67 2.60
N ASP A 138 -0.76 -25.65 1.82
CA ASP A 138 -1.69 -26.37 0.96
C ASP A 138 -2.64 -27.22 1.83
N TRP A 139 -3.88 -27.39 1.36
CA TRP A 139 -4.88 -28.21 2.04
C TRP A 139 -4.37 -29.66 2.25
N ARG A 140 -4.74 -30.27 3.37
CA ARG A 140 -4.34 -31.62 3.77
C ARG A 140 -5.58 -32.45 4.09
N THR A 141 -5.59 -33.69 3.61
CA THR A 141 -6.65 -34.67 3.90
C THR A 141 -6.62 -35.14 5.34
N THR A 142 -7.79 -35.34 5.95
CA THR A 142 -7.95 -35.86 7.33
C THR A 142 -7.11 -35.12 8.39
N TYR A 143 -6.95 -33.81 8.21
CA TYR A 143 -6.11 -32.96 9.06
C TYR A 143 -6.97 -32.15 10.03
N ASN A 144 -6.53 -32.04 11.28
CA ASN A 144 -7.20 -31.27 12.32
C ASN A 144 -6.85 -29.78 12.23
N TYR A 145 -7.71 -29.00 11.60
CA TYR A 145 -7.58 -27.55 11.46
C TYR A 145 -8.18 -26.80 12.65
N GLN A 146 -7.55 -25.68 12.99
CA GLN A 146 -7.99 -24.73 14.01
C GLN A 146 -8.62 -23.49 13.38
N VAL A 147 -9.47 -22.78 14.13
CA VAL A 147 -10.06 -21.52 13.68
C VAL A 147 -8.94 -20.52 13.36
N GLY A 148 -9.00 -19.92 12.18
CA GLY A 148 -8.00 -18.98 11.68
C GLY A 148 -6.92 -19.62 10.79
N ASP A 149 -6.84 -20.95 10.71
CA ASP A 149 -5.93 -21.62 9.76
C ASP A 149 -6.25 -21.19 8.33
N VAL A 150 -5.20 -20.90 7.56
CA VAL A 150 -5.30 -20.48 6.16
C VAL A 150 -4.75 -21.60 5.28
N VAL A 151 -5.56 -22.00 4.29
CA VAL A 151 -5.14 -22.98 3.29
C VAL A 151 -5.30 -22.46 1.87
N PHE A 152 -4.45 -23.00 0.99
CA PHE A 152 -4.56 -22.89 -0.46
C PHE A 152 -5.00 -24.22 -1.07
N SER A 153 -5.53 -24.15 -2.29
CA SER A 153 -5.80 -25.37 -3.05
C SER A 153 -4.50 -26.07 -3.42
N THR A 154 -4.48 -27.40 -3.35
CA THR A 154 -3.25 -28.19 -3.60
C THR A 154 -2.75 -28.11 -5.04
N ASN A 155 -3.66 -27.90 -6.00
CA ASN A 155 -3.35 -27.84 -7.44
C ASN A 155 -3.87 -26.54 -8.11
N GLY A 156 -4.31 -25.57 -7.31
CA GLY A 156 -4.93 -24.33 -7.79
C GLY A 156 -4.00 -23.12 -7.75
N SER A 157 -4.44 -22.03 -8.39
CA SER A 157 -3.82 -20.73 -8.20
C SER A 157 -4.01 -20.23 -6.76
N LYS A 158 -2.99 -19.57 -6.19
CA LYS A 158 -3.07 -18.91 -4.88
C LYS A 158 -3.84 -17.58 -4.89
N LEU A 159 -4.55 -17.29 -5.99
CA LEU A 159 -5.45 -16.15 -6.14
C LEU A 159 -6.57 -16.13 -5.08
N PHE A 160 -6.96 -17.29 -4.57
CA PHE A 160 -7.92 -17.41 -3.47
C PHE A 160 -7.30 -18.24 -2.35
N TYR A 161 -7.68 -17.90 -1.12
CA TYR A 161 -7.34 -18.64 0.09
C TYR A 161 -8.61 -18.94 0.89
N TYR A 162 -8.50 -19.92 1.78
CA TYR A 162 -9.62 -20.40 2.59
C TYR A 162 -9.25 -20.31 4.06
N VAL A 163 -10.09 -19.62 4.84
CA VAL A 163 -9.89 -19.45 6.28
C VAL A 163 -10.81 -20.38 7.03
N CYS A 164 -10.28 -21.15 7.96
CA CYS A 164 -11.06 -22.01 8.84
C CYS A 164 -11.90 -21.14 9.80
N GLU A 165 -13.23 -21.21 9.68
CA GLU A 165 -14.16 -20.54 10.59
C GLU A 165 -14.67 -21.46 11.69
N THR A 166 -14.69 -22.77 11.44
CA THR A 166 -15.02 -23.80 12.44
C THR A 166 -13.97 -24.88 12.41
N ALA A 167 -13.27 -25.06 13.53
CA ALA A 167 -12.25 -26.08 13.71
C ALA A 167 -12.83 -27.49 13.54
N GLY A 168 -12.02 -28.41 13.03
CA GLY A 168 -12.45 -29.77 12.75
C GLY A 168 -11.43 -30.58 11.96
N ILE A 169 -11.85 -31.76 11.52
CA ILE A 169 -11.06 -32.65 10.67
C ILE A 169 -11.55 -32.49 9.23
N SER A 170 -10.63 -32.16 8.32
CA SER A 170 -10.93 -32.07 6.89
C SER A 170 -11.37 -33.41 6.30
N GLY A 171 -12.07 -33.36 5.16
CA GLY A 171 -12.51 -34.55 4.45
C GLY A 171 -11.35 -35.41 3.93
N VAL A 172 -11.70 -36.59 3.42
CA VAL A 172 -10.74 -37.51 2.78
C VAL A 172 -10.27 -37.04 1.40
N THR A 173 -11.00 -36.12 0.78
CA THR A 173 -10.74 -35.56 -0.56
C THR A 173 -10.85 -34.05 -0.52
N GLU A 174 -9.97 -33.35 -1.24
CA GLU A 174 -9.99 -31.89 -1.29
C GLU A 174 -11.32 -31.37 -1.86
N PRO A 175 -11.92 -30.32 -1.26
CA PRO A 175 -13.14 -29.73 -1.79
C PRO A 175 -12.97 -29.12 -3.19
N SER A 176 -14.04 -29.13 -3.98
CA SER A 176 -14.08 -28.41 -5.26
C SER A 176 -14.27 -26.90 -5.03
N TRP A 177 -13.14 -26.19 -4.95
CA TRP A 177 -13.08 -24.76 -4.64
C TRP A 177 -13.67 -23.79 -5.67
N SER A 178 -13.78 -24.20 -6.93
CA SER A 178 -14.16 -23.34 -8.06
C SER A 178 -15.59 -22.82 -8.00
N GLY A 179 -16.52 -23.60 -7.43
CA GLY A 179 -17.93 -23.25 -7.30
C GLY A 179 -18.27 -22.38 -6.08
N VAL A 180 -17.33 -22.18 -5.16
CA VAL A 180 -17.57 -21.41 -3.93
C VAL A 180 -17.47 -19.93 -4.23
N GLN A 181 -18.47 -19.15 -3.83
CA GLN A 181 -18.47 -17.69 -3.99
C GLN A 181 -17.55 -17.03 -2.95
N ASN A 182 -17.01 -15.85 -3.26
CA ASN A 182 -16.21 -15.12 -2.28
C ASN A 182 -17.05 -14.76 -1.05
N ASN A 183 -16.44 -14.83 0.14
CA ASN A 183 -17.07 -14.60 1.43
C ASN A 183 -18.24 -15.54 1.76
N THR A 184 -18.33 -16.70 1.11
CA THR A 184 -19.26 -17.77 1.47
C THR A 184 -18.53 -18.92 2.16
N THR A 185 -19.29 -19.71 2.93
CA THR A 185 -18.77 -20.85 3.67
C THR A 185 -18.94 -22.15 2.91
N LEU A 186 -17.98 -23.07 3.09
CA LEU A 186 -17.97 -24.42 2.53
C LEU A 186 -17.67 -25.41 3.66
N ILE A 187 -18.45 -26.48 3.74
CA ILE A 187 -18.22 -27.58 4.69
C ILE A 187 -17.28 -28.61 4.04
N ASP A 188 -16.25 -29.01 4.78
CA ASP A 188 -15.24 -30.00 4.39
C ASP A 188 -14.95 -30.93 5.58
N GLY A 189 -15.52 -32.13 5.56
CA GLY A 189 -15.54 -32.99 6.74
C GLY A 189 -16.33 -32.32 7.88
N SER A 190 -15.66 -32.04 9.00
CA SER A 190 -16.22 -31.22 10.08
C SER A 190 -15.70 -29.78 10.13
N VAL A 191 -14.84 -29.39 9.18
CA VAL A 191 -14.30 -28.02 9.06
C VAL A 191 -15.26 -27.16 8.25
N VAL A 192 -15.37 -25.88 8.60
CA VAL A 192 -16.05 -24.86 7.79
C VAL A 192 -15.03 -23.84 7.30
N TRP A 193 -14.93 -23.68 5.98
CA TRP A 193 -14.01 -22.77 5.31
C TRP A 193 -14.74 -21.55 4.77
N ARG A 194 -14.18 -20.35 4.92
CA ARG A 194 -14.61 -19.17 4.16
C ARG A 194 -13.61 -18.82 3.07
N LYS A 195 -14.09 -18.67 1.83
CA LYS A 195 -13.29 -18.26 0.68
C LYS A 195 -13.02 -16.75 0.69
N ALA A 196 -11.78 -16.36 0.44
CA ALA A 196 -11.38 -14.96 0.25
C ALA A 196 -10.38 -14.82 -0.90
N LYS A 197 -10.34 -13.64 -1.51
CA LYS A 197 -9.39 -13.30 -2.59
C LYS A 197 -8.06 -12.85 -1.97
N THR A 198 -6.97 -13.42 -2.45
CA THR A 198 -5.62 -13.09 -1.98
C THR A 198 -5.13 -11.85 -2.71
N ILE A 199 -4.75 -10.82 -1.95
CA ILE A 199 -4.03 -9.68 -2.52
C ILE A 199 -2.69 -10.18 -3.06
N ARG A 200 -2.29 -9.66 -4.22
CA ARG A 200 -0.94 -9.84 -4.76
C ARG A 200 -0.25 -8.49 -4.79
N TRP A 201 0.93 -8.45 -4.21
CA TRP A 201 1.79 -7.28 -4.16
C TRP A 201 2.90 -7.39 -5.18
N LYS A 202 3.29 -6.27 -5.77
CA LYS A 202 4.47 -6.14 -6.63
C LYS A 202 5.37 -5.03 -6.13
N ALA A 203 6.66 -5.28 -5.97
CA ALA A 203 7.62 -4.22 -5.67
C ALA A 203 7.81 -3.33 -6.92
N VAL A 204 7.46 -2.05 -6.84
CA VAL A 204 7.45 -1.14 -8.01
C VAL A 204 8.40 0.04 -7.91
N ASN A 205 8.80 0.42 -6.69
CA ASN A 205 9.70 1.55 -6.47
C ASN A 205 10.47 1.41 -5.14
N TYR A 206 11.32 2.38 -4.83
CA TYR A 206 12.01 2.49 -3.55
C TYR A 206 11.22 3.36 -2.57
N SER A 207 11.19 2.97 -1.29
CA SER A 207 10.54 3.75 -0.24
C SER A 207 11.42 4.92 0.19
N CYS A 208 10.82 6.09 0.38
CA CYS A 208 11.48 7.16 1.11
C CYS A 208 11.57 6.80 2.60
N GLU A 209 12.62 7.26 3.26
CA GLU A 209 12.77 7.09 4.70
C GLU A 209 12.88 8.44 5.37
N PHE A 210 12.05 8.68 6.39
CA PHE A 210 12.08 9.89 7.19
C PHE A 210 12.65 9.62 8.58
N ARG A 211 13.52 10.51 9.05
CA ARG A 211 14.05 10.49 10.42
C ARG A 211 13.60 11.73 11.17
N PRO A 212 13.07 11.59 12.39
CA PRO A 212 12.68 12.75 13.20
C PRO A 212 13.92 13.56 13.63
N PHE A 213 13.77 14.87 13.75
CA PHE A 213 14.82 15.78 14.22
C PHE A 213 14.26 16.91 15.10
N GLY A 214 15.15 17.56 15.86
CA GLY A 214 14.78 18.68 16.72
C GLY A 214 13.81 18.24 17.82
N LYS A 215 14.27 17.34 18.69
CA LYS A 215 13.49 16.89 19.85
C LYS A 215 13.15 18.08 20.75
N ILE A 216 11.92 18.13 21.23
CA ILE A 216 11.40 19.14 22.16
C ILE A 216 11.35 18.47 23.52
N ASP A 217 12.26 18.86 24.41
CA ASP A 217 12.31 18.38 25.80
C ASP A 217 11.56 19.30 26.77
#